data_AF-A0A3B9SRL4-F1
#
_entry.id   AF-A0A3B9SRL4-F1
#
_cell.length_a   1.000
_cell.length_b   1.000
_cell.length_c   1.000
_cell.angle_alpha   90.00
_cell.angle_beta   90.00
_cell.angle_gamma   90.00
#
_symmetry.space_group_name_H-M   'P 1'
#
loop_
_entity.id
_entity.type
_entity.pdbx_description
1 polymer ?
#
loop_
_entity_poly.entity_id
_entity_poly.type
_entity_poly.pdbx_seq_one_letter_code
_entity_poly.pdbx_strand_id
1 'polypeptide(L)'
;MKLSFLRIFILLILSAVFSAFLCLPSSKAQEQLIEKTPPPLIWPGGQLVRFQPGVKSFAESTKAAKEIAPGVKYYSLVGRNWDDEPLSGYVAEINPSQKLLEIHLAVGGDNLGQLEALSQMAKRHGAVAAVNGGFFNFSGGLPIGTLIKDGQLLNSEDLLRTAVGIKENNQLLLGYYDPAKGSIPSLKHLVTAGPLLVSEGQPLWQGVVEGFRGSILKRAARTAVGVNKQGHLLFVVVDGRQKEPKAGLSLEEMAYLMVDLGAQSAAALDGGGSSAMWVKDRLVSHPSDGKERKIANAFLILHQIPVYLNEKRLFFDVPPETEKGRVLVPLRGIFEALQAKVDWDQSTATVTAVLEDKTILLTMGKQEALINEQKVWLDVPPQIRAGRTMVPLRFVSEALGAKVIWQNNPPAIYINH
;
A
#
# COMPACT_ATOMS: atom_id res chain seq x y z
N MET A 1 60.87 -51.78 39.84
CA MET A 1 61.70 -52.15 38.68
C MET A 1 60.79 -52.70 37.59
N LYS A 2 60.78 -52.07 36.41
CA LYS A 2 60.41 -52.62 35.09
C LYS A 2 59.01 -53.25 34.85
N LEU A 3 58.32 -52.62 33.90
CA LEU A 3 57.64 -53.17 32.73
C LEU A 3 56.66 -54.36 32.85
N SER A 4 55.49 -54.11 32.23
CA SER A 4 54.68 -55.00 31.39
C SER A 4 53.42 -55.62 32.02
N PHE A 5 52.44 -55.81 31.13
CA PHE A 5 51.06 -56.24 31.31
C PHE A 5 50.11 -55.12 31.78
N LEU A 6 49.09 -54.71 31.04
CA LEU A 6 48.48 -55.31 29.86
C LEU A 6 47.59 -54.26 29.15
N ARG A 7 47.79 -54.18 27.83
CA ARG A 7 46.86 -53.61 26.84
C ARG A 7 45.43 -54.08 27.12
N ILE A 8 44.49 -53.14 27.21
CA ILE A 8 43.10 -53.16 26.71
C ILE A 8 42.39 -52.11 27.57
N PHE A 9 42.37 -50.86 27.10
CA PHE A 9 41.33 -49.83 27.32
C PHE A 9 41.77 -48.45 26.78
N ILE A 10 42.57 -48.44 25.70
CA ILE A 10 42.79 -47.24 24.86
C ILE A 10 42.37 -47.65 23.45
N LEU A 11 41.05 -47.76 23.22
CA LEU A 11 40.47 -47.73 21.87
C LEU A 11 38.95 -47.47 21.82
N LEU A 12 38.32 -46.90 22.86
CA LEU A 12 36.86 -46.71 22.87
C LEU A 12 36.38 -45.39 23.51
N ILE A 13 37.23 -44.36 23.55
CA ILE A 13 36.80 -42.98 23.86
C ILE A 13 37.47 -41.98 22.89
N LEU A 14 37.56 -42.36 21.61
CA LEU A 14 37.98 -41.46 20.52
C LEU A 14 37.23 -41.77 19.21
N SER A 15 35.95 -42.14 19.31
CA SER A 15 35.01 -42.21 18.17
C SER A 15 33.66 -41.53 18.44
N ALA A 16 33.52 -40.76 19.53
CA ALA A 16 32.24 -40.15 19.91
C ALA A 16 32.28 -38.63 20.10
N VAL A 17 33.23 -37.93 19.47
CA VAL A 17 33.28 -36.44 19.46
C VAL A 17 33.35 -35.86 18.04
N PHE A 18 33.26 -36.69 17.00
CA PHE A 18 33.29 -36.25 15.60
C PHE A 18 32.09 -36.78 14.81
N SER A 19 30.87 -36.53 15.31
CA SER A 19 29.60 -36.70 14.54
C SER A 19 28.44 -35.93 15.20
N ALA A 20 28.67 -34.68 15.59
CA ALA A 20 27.59 -33.78 16.05
C ALA A 20 27.70 -32.35 15.50
N PHE A 21 28.43 -32.19 14.38
CA PHE A 21 28.46 -30.96 13.60
C PHE A 21 28.06 -31.33 12.16
N LEU A 22 26.76 -31.42 11.89
CA LEU A 22 26.13 -31.31 10.56
C LEU A 22 24.64 -31.66 10.67
N CYS A 23 23.85 -30.63 10.99
CA CYS A 23 22.42 -30.43 10.69
C CYS A 23 21.76 -29.68 11.84
N LEU A 24 22.19 -28.44 12.05
CA LEU A 24 21.21 -27.45 12.46
C LEU A 24 20.33 -27.23 11.22
N PRO A 25 18.99 -27.43 11.31
CA PRO A 25 18.15 -26.94 10.24
C PRO A 25 18.37 -25.43 10.19
N SER A 26 18.92 -24.96 9.07
CA SER A 26 18.92 -23.54 8.74
C SER A 26 17.50 -23.03 8.99
N SER A 27 17.34 -22.08 9.91
CA SER A 27 16.06 -21.42 10.14
C SER A 27 15.66 -20.78 8.81
N LYS A 28 14.78 -21.46 8.07
CA LYS A 28 14.07 -20.82 6.98
C LYS A 28 13.35 -19.64 7.65
N ALA A 29 13.74 -18.43 7.28
CA ALA A 29 12.99 -17.23 7.62
C ALA A 29 11.51 -17.53 7.32
N GLN A 30 10.61 -17.23 8.27
CA GLN A 30 9.19 -17.47 8.09
C GLN A 30 8.71 -16.67 6.87
N GLU A 31 8.46 -17.37 5.75
CA GLU A 31 8.03 -16.79 4.47
C GLU A 31 6.57 -16.29 4.51
N GLN A 32 5.87 -16.53 5.61
CA GLN A 32 4.44 -16.30 5.79
C GLN A 32 4.14 -15.81 7.22
N LEU A 33 3.10 -14.99 7.36
CA LEU A 33 2.51 -14.66 8.65
C LEU A 33 2.00 -15.94 9.30
N ILE A 34 2.09 -16.05 10.63
CA ILE A 34 1.70 -17.29 11.32
C ILE A 34 0.18 -17.39 11.26
N GLU A 35 -0.35 -18.36 10.52
CA GLU A 35 -1.73 -18.82 10.71
C GLU A 35 -1.78 -19.64 12.01
N LYS A 36 -2.47 -19.12 13.04
CA LYS A 36 -3.19 -20.04 13.93
C LYS A 36 -4.50 -20.33 13.22
N THR A 37 -4.68 -21.55 12.74
CA THR A 37 -6.02 -22.09 12.49
C THR A 37 -6.62 -22.45 13.85
N PRO A 38 -7.50 -21.63 14.47
CA PRO A 38 -8.38 -22.18 15.49
C PRO A 38 -9.25 -23.26 14.83
N PRO A 39 -9.64 -24.31 15.57
CA PRO A 39 -10.48 -25.37 15.01
C PRO A 39 -11.75 -24.75 14.41
N PRO A 40 -12.22 -25.27 13.26
CA PRO A 40 -13.40 -24.71 12.64
C PRO A 40 -14.56 -24.87 13.61
N LEU A 41 -15.19 -23.76 14.01
CA LEU A 41 -16.54 -23.84 14.56
C LEU A 41 -17.48 -24.08 13.37
N ILE A 42 -17.52 -25.34 12.92
CA ILE A 42 -18.56 -25.80 12.00
C ILE A 42 -19.85 -25.80 12.81
N TRP A 43 -20.72 -24.82 12.58
CA TRP A 43 -22.12 -24.98 12.94
C TRP A 43 -22.73 -26.00 11.96
N PRO A 44 -23.29 -27.12 12.45
CA PRO A 44 -23.97 -28.06 11.58
C PRO A 44 -25.28 -27.41 11.13
N GLY A 45 -25.40 -27.06 9.84
CA GLY A 45 -26.72 -26.82 9.21
C GLY A 45 -27.09 -25.38 8.84
N GLY A 46 -26.15 -24.44 8.70
CA GLY A 46 -26.45 -23.13 8.12
C GLY A 46 -26.67 -23.20 6.62
N GLN A 47 -27.92 -23.23 6.16
CA GLN A 47 -28.26 -23.00 4.75
C GLN A 47 -27.54 -21.73 4.27
N LEU A 48 -26.88 -21.80 3.09
CA LEU A 48 -26.56 -20.62 2.29
C LEU A 48 -27.79 -19.71 2.30
N VAL A 49 -27.65 -18.49 2.82
CA VAL A 49 -28.70 -17.47 2.69
C VAL A 49 -28.94 -17.32 1.21
N ARG A 50 -29.98 -17.98 0.69
CA ARG A 50 -30.46 -17.75 -0.66
C ARG A 50 -30.81 -16.28 -0.69
N PHE A 51 -30.11 -15.52 -1.53
CA PHE A 51 -30.47 -14.17 -1.91
C PHE A 51 -32.00 -14.09 -2.00
N GLN A 52 -32.62 -13.19 -1.23
CA GLN A 52 -34.03 -12.91 -1.42
C GLN A 52 -34.26 -12.62 -2.92
N PRO A 53 -35.35 -13.11 -3.53
CA PRO A 53 -35.65 -12.84 -4.93
C PRO A 53 -35.61 -11.32 -5.18
N GLY A 54 -34.61 -10.84 -5.93
CA GLY A 54 -34.39 -9.42 -6.21
C GLY A 54 -33.05 -8.83 -5.74
N VAL A 55 -32.26 -9.53 -4.91
CA VAL A 55 -30.87 -9.11 -4.65
C VAL A 55 -30.02 -9.51 -5.85
N LYS A 56 -29.54 -8.52 -6.61
CA LYS A 56 -28.56 -8.75 -7.68
C LYS A 56 -27.33 -9.39 -7.06
N SER A 57 -26.87 -10.52 -7.61
CA SER A 57 -25.58 -11.07 -7.19
C SER A 57 -24.50 -10.00 -7.42
N PHE A 58 -23.52 -9.88 -6.52
CA PHE A 58 -22.43 -8.93 -6.68
C PHE A 58 -21.62 -9.16 -7.98
N ALA A 59 -21.75 -10.34 -8.59
CA ALA A 59 -21.24 -10.68 -9.92
C ALA A 59 -21.87 -9.85 -11.07
N GLU A 60 -23.04 -9.23 -10.90
CA GLU A 60 -23.55 -8.28 -11.89
C GLU A 60 -22.83 -6.93 -11.83
N SER A 61 -22.34 -6.55 -10.65
CA SER A 61 -21.65 -5.27 -10.42
C SER A 61 -20.27 -5.20 -11.09
N THR A 62 -19.62 -6.34 -11.30
CA THR A 62 -18.33 -6.41 -12.01
C THR A 62 -18.45 -6.07 -13.50
N LYS A 63 -19.65 -6.21 -14.09
CA LYS A 63 -19.89 -5.83 -15.50
C LYS A 63 -19.72 -4.34 -15.76
N ALA A 64 -19.83 -3.51 -14.72
CA ALA A 64 -19.63 -2.06 -14.79
C ALA A 64 -18.19 -1.63 -14.48
N ALA A 65 -17.25 -2.57 -14.33
CA ALA A 65 -15.86 -2.27 -14.03
C ALA A 65 -15.20 -1.40 -15.10
N LYS A 66 -14.58 -0.31 -14.65
CA LYS A 66 -13.82 0.61 -15.47
C LYS A 66 -12.35 0.47 -15.15
N GLU A 67 -11.52 0.29 -16.17
CA GLU A 67 -10.07 0.36 -16.00
C GLU A 67 -9.67 1.83 -15.80
N ILE A 68 -9.13 2.14 -14.62
CA ILE A 68 -8.75 3.51 -14.23
C ILE A 68 -7.26 3.78 -14.46
N ALA A 69 -6.45 2.73 -14.47
CA ALA A 69 -5.05 2.67 -14.87
C ALA A 69 -4.74 1.22 -15.31
N PRO A 70 -3.65 0.95 -16.06
CA PRO A 70 -3.30 -0.41 -16.45
C PRO A 70 -3.29 -1.39 -15.27
N GLY A 71 -4.15 -2.41 -15.34
CA GLY A 71 -4.35 -3.43 -14.30
C GLY A 71 -4.98 -2.93 -13.00
N VAL A 72 -5.59 -1.74 -13.00
CA VAL A 72 -6.41 -1.24 -11.88
C VAL A 72 -7.83 -0.99 -12.39
N LYS A 73 -8.77 -1.79 -11.90
CA LYS A 73 -10.20 -1.68 -12.20
C LYS A 73 -10.95 -1.12 -11.01
N TYR A 74 -12.00 -0.35 -11.30
CA TYR A 74 -12.90 0.21 -10.31
C TYR A 74 -14.36 -0.04 -10.67
N TYR A 75 -15.17 -0.41 -9.68
CA TYR A 75 -16.62 -0.50 -9.79
C TYR A 75 -17.32 -0.24 -8.46
N SER A 76 -18.57 0.21 -8.55
CA SER A 76 -19.46 0.36 -7.40
C SER A 76 -20.35 -0.87 -7.23
N LEU A 77 -20.71 -1.16 -5.99
CA LEU A 77 -21.68 -2.17 -5.60
C LEU A 77 -22.92 -1.46 -5.09
N VAL A 78 -24.10 -1.98 -5.47
CA VAL A 78 -25.37 -1.60 -4.85
C VAL A 78 -26.05 -2.89 -4.42
N GLY A 79 -26.48 -2.95 -3.17
CA GLY A 79 -27.06 -4.15 -2.60
C GLY A 79 -27.86 -3.84 -1.35
N ARG A 80 -28.11 -4.87 -0.55
CA ARG A 80 -28.79 -4.76 0.75
C ARG A 80 -28.06 -5.63 1.76
N ASN A 81 -28.07 -5.23 3.04
CA ASN A 81 -27.50 -6.05 4.12
C ASN A 81 -28.51 -7.12 4.60
N TRP A 82 -28.18 -7.86 5.65
CA TRP A 82 -29.07 -8.93 6.15
C TRP A 82 -30.36 -8.43 6.81
N ASP A 83 -30.44 -7.14 7.13
CA ASP A 83 -31.67 -6.50 7.65
C ASP A 83 -32.46 -5.83 6.51
N ASP A 84 -32.15 -6.14 5.25
CA ASP A 84 -32.75 -5.56 4.06
C ASP A 84 -32.53 -4.03 3.93
N GLU A 85 -31.52 -3.48 4.58
CA GLU A 85 -31.19 -2.06 4.44
C GLU A 85 -30.31 -1.79 3.20
N PRO A 86 -30.51 -0.68 2.46
CA PRO A 86 -29.71 -0.37 1.27
C PRO A 86 -28.22 -0.17 1.56
N LEU A 87 -27.37 -0.73 0.70
CA LEU A 87 -25.91 -0.62 0.75
C LEU A 87 -25.34 -0.03 -0.54
N SER A 88 -24.32 0.81 -0.35
CA SER A 88 -23.41 1.26 -1.40
C SER A 88 -21.99 0.83 -1.05
N GLY A 89 -21.34 0.15 -1.98
CA GLY A 89 -19.96 -0.27 -1.86
C GLY A 89 -19.12 0.14 -3.07
N TYR A 90 -17.80 0.04 -2.92
CA TYR A 90 -16.82 0.45 -3.91
C TYR A 90 -15.67 -0.54 -3.88
N VAL A 91 -15.22 -0.97 -5.06
CA VAL A 91 -14.15 -1.94 -5.20
C VAL A 91 -13.08 -1.40 -6.13
N ALA A 92 -11.83 -1.45 -5.68
CA ALA A 92 -10.65 -1.37 -6.53
C ALA A 92 -10.03 -2.77 -6.65
N GLU A 93 -10.09 -3.35 -7.84
CA GLU A 93 -9.45 -4.62 -8.18
C GLU A 93 -8.11 -4.35 -8.87
N ILE A 94 -7.04 -4.93 -8.35
CA ILE A 94 -5.66 -4.60 -8.74
C ILE A 94 -4.93 -5.87 -9.15
N ASN A 95 -4.38 -5.87 -10.36
CA ASN A 95 -3.46 -6.89 -10.81
C ASN A 95 -2.02 -6.52 -10.36
N PRO A 96 -1.43 -7.22 -9.38
CA PRO A 96 -0.12 -6.86 -8.83
C PRO A 96 1.05 -7.05 -9.80
N SER A 97 0.86 -7.77 -10.91
CA SER A 97 1.92 -8.07 -11.89
C SER A 97 2.26 -6.91 -12.84
N GLN A 98 1.56 -5.79 -12.76
CA GLN A 98 1.80 -4.63 -13.60
C GLN A 98 3.12 -3.92 -13.21
N LYS A 99 3.97 -3.65 -14.21
CA LYS A 99 5.36 -3.17 -13.99
C LYS A 99 5.49 -1.82 -13.29
N LEU A 100 4.53 -0.92 -13.51
CA LEU A 100 4.52 0.42 -12.92
C LEU A 100 3.57 0.54 -11.74
N LEU A 101 2.96 -0.57 -11.32
CA LEU A 101 2.07 -0.58 -10.19
C LEU A 101 2.88 -0.66 -8.90
N GLU A 102 2.55 0.21 -7.96
CA GLU A 102 3.08 0.19 -6.61
C GLU A 102 1.91 0.33 -5.64
N ILE A 103 1.81 -0.59 -4.68
CA ILE A 103 0.93 -0.43 -3.52
C ILE A 103 1.78 0.17 -2.41
N HIS A 104 1.51 1.43 -2.10
CA HIS A 104 2.27 2.21 -1.12
C HIS A 104 1.48 2.41 0.16
N LEU A 105 2.11 2.17 1.32
CA LEU A 105 1.55 2.60 2.61
C LEU A 105 2.00 4.04 2.91
N ALA A 106 1.08 4.99 2.78
CA ALA A 106 1.31 6.37 3.19
C ALA A 106 0.98 6.58 4.67
N VAL A 107 1.66 7.53 5.29
CA VAL A 107 1.34 8.05 6.63
C VAL A 107 1.05 9.55 6.52
N GLY A 108 0.23 10.09 7.43
CA GLY A 108 -0.18 11.49 7.37
C GLY A 108 1.02 12.43 7.37
N GLY A 109 1.00 13.40 6.45
CA GLY A 109 2.08 14.38 6.28
C GLY A 109 3.47 13.77 6.07
N ASP A 110 3.56 12.49 5.70
CA ASP A 110 4.80 11.68 5.66
C ASP A 110 5.57 11.63 6.99
N ASN A 111 4.87 11.87 8.11
CA ASN A 111 5.43 11.88 9.45
C ASN A 111 4.57 11.02 10.39
N LEU A 112 5.20 10.08 11.09
CA LEU A 112 4.50 9.21 12.04
C LEU A 112 3.76 10.05 13.10
N GLY A 113 2.49 9.75 13.35
CA GLY A 113 1.66 10.48 14.31
C GLY A 113 0.90 11.67 13.73
N GLN A 114 1.18 12.11 12.50
CA GLN A 114 0.37 13.13 11.86
C GLN A 114 -0.89 12.54 11.21
N LEU A 115 -1.96 13.33 11.20
CA LEU A 115 -3.24 12.98 10.61
C LEU A 115 -3.48 13.80 9.33
N GLU A 116 -3.82 13.13 8.24
CA GLU A 116 -4.10 13.74 6.94
C GLU A 116 -5.36 13.11 6.33
N ALA A 117 -6.11 13.85 5.51
CA ALA A 117 -7.24 13.27 4.80
C ALA A 117 -6.76 12.28 3.72
N LEU A 118 -7.51 11.21 3.45
CA LEU A 118 -7.16 10.23 2.41
C LEU A 118 -6.99 10.92 1.05
N SER A 119 -7.90 11.82 0.70
CA SER A 119 -7.86 12.58 -0.55
C SER A 119 -6.62 13.46 -0.69
N GLN A 120 -6.07 13.96 0.42
CA GLN A 120 -4.84 14.76 0.43
C GLN A 120 -3.61 13.85 0.25
N MET A 121 -3.53 12.74 1.00
CA MET A 121 -2.46 11.75 0.83
C MET A 121 -2.42 11.23 -0.61
N ALA A 122 -3.58 10.87 -1.17
CA ALA A 122 -3.70 10.33 -2.51
C ALA A 122 -3.22 11.33 -3.58
N LYS A 123 -3.68 12.59 -3.51
CA LYS A 123 -3.25 13.65 -4.44
C LYS A 123 -1.76 13.92 -4.35
N ARG A 124 -1.23 14.04 -3.13
CA ARG A 124 0.19 14.35 -2.88
C ARG A 124 1.14 13.30 -3.45
N HIS A 125 0.68 12.05 -3.54
CA HIS A 125 1.48 10.93 -4.06
C HIS A 125 1.18 10.57 -5.53
N GLY A 126 0.21 11.24 -6.17
CA GLY A 126 -0.20 10.91 -7.54
C GLY A 126 -0.86 9.54 -7.64
N ALA A 127 -1.64 9.15 -6.62
CA ALA A 127 -2.33 7.87 -6.61
C ALA A 127 -3.40 7.80 -7.70
N VAL A 128 -3.71 6.59 -8.17
CA VAL A 128 -4.86 6.34 -9.06
C VAL A 128 -6.08 5.86 -8.29
N ALA A 129 -5.86 5.21 -7.14
CA ALA A 129 -6.87 4.88 -6.15
C ALA A 129 -6.24 4.85 -4.76
N ALA A 130 -7.05 4.99 -3.71
CA ALA A 130 -6.60 4.91 -2.34
C ALA A 130 -7.73 4.49 -1.40
N VAL A 131 -7.38 3.82 -0.30
CA VAL A 131 -8.28 3.56 0.83
C VAL A 131 -7.55 3.82 2.15
N ASN A 132 -8.30 4.03 3.23
CA ASN A 132 -7.72 4.11 4.57
C ASN A 132 -7.02 2.80 4.97
N GLY A 133 -6.08 2.88 5.91
CA GLY A 133 -5.30 1.74 6.38
C GLY A 133 -5.74 1.19 7.74
N GLY A 134 -4.77 0.82 8.56
CA GLY A 134 -4.95 0.22 9.88
C GLY A 134 -5.37 1.21 10.98
N PHE A 135 -5.58 0.68 12.18
CA PHE A 135 -6.06 1.44 13.33
C PHE A 135 -5.04 2.47 13.84
N PHE A 136 -5.53 3.51 14.50
CA PHE A 136 -4.70 4.56 15.08
C PHE A 136 -5.38 5.21 16.29
N ASN A 137 -4.59 5.87 17.13
CA ASN A 137 -5.08 6.65 18.25
C ASN A 137 -5.55 8.04 17.79
N PHE A 138 -6.81 8.39 18.03
CA PHE A 138 -7.39 9.68 17.63
C PHE A 138 -6.74 10.91 18.29
N SER A 139 -6.13 10.74 19.47
CA SER A 139 -5.53 11.85 20.23
C SER A 139 -4.13 12.23 19.74
N GLY A 140 -3.49 11.41 18.91
CA GLY A 140 -2.10 11.65 18.49
C GLY A 140 -1.64 10.94 17.23
N GLY A 141 -2.54 10.32 16.47
CA GLY A 141 -2.28 9.70 15.16
C GLY A 141 -1.32 8.52 15.16
N LEU A 142 -0.83 8.06 16.31
CA LEU A 142 0.03 6.89 16.37
C LEU A 142 -0.74 5.63 15.96
N PRO A 143 -0.15 4.75 15.12
CA PRO A 143 -0.76 3.47 14.78
C PRO A 143 -1.00 2.61 16.03
N ILE A 144 -2.08 1.83 16.02
CA ILE A 144 -2.33 0.79 17.03
C ILE A 144 -1.83 -0.54 16.46
N GLY A 145 -0.90 -1.19 17.16
CA GLY A 145 -0.18 -2.36 16.65
C GLY A 145 1.01 -2.02 15.75
N THR A 146 1.50 -3.00 14.99
CA THR A 146 2.69 -2.86 14.17
C THR A 146 2.44 -2.00 12.92
N LEU A 147 3.37 -1.09 12.60
CA LEU A 147 3.45 -0.42 11.31
C LEU A 147 4.87 -0.56 10.73
N ILE A 148 4.96 -1.13 9.53
CA ILE A 148 6.18 -1.21 8.72
C ILE A 148 5.94 -0.43 7.44
N LYS A 149 6.85 0.46 7.07
CA LYS A 149 6.81 1.21 5.82
C LYS A 149 8.17 1.18 5.14
N ASP A 150 8.18 0.83 3.85
CA ASP A 150 9.40 0.70 3.04
C ASP A 150 10.45 -0.21 3.71
N GLY A 151 9.99 -1.32 4.31
CA GLY A 151 10.81 -2.29 5.05
C GLY A 151 11.24 -1.85 6.45
N GLN A 152 10.95 -0.61 6.86
CA GLN A 152 11.35 -0.06 8.16
C GLN A 152 10.22 -0.21 9.18
N LEU A 153 10.53 -0.78 10.35
CA LEU A 153 9.62 -0.84 11.49
C LEU A 153 9.48 0.53 12.12
N LEU A 154 8.32 1.16 11.98
CA LEU A 154 8.04 2.51 12.50
C LEU A 154 7.25 2.49 13.82
N ASN A 155 6.42 1.47 14.03
CA ASN A 155 5.66 1.29 15.26
C ASN A 155 5.55 -0.20 15.61
N SER A 156 5.56 -0.53 16.89
CA SER A 156 5.33 -1.89 17.38
C SER A 156 4.65 -1.84 18.74
N GLU A 157 3.54 -2.56 18.86
CA GLU A 157 2.85 -2.82 20.13
C GLU A 157 2.60 -4.32 20.23
N ASP A 158 2.61 -4.88 21.45
CA ASP A 158 2.27 -6.28 21.69
C ASP A 158 0.75 -6.48 21.55
N LEU A 159 0.30 -6.53 20.30
CA LEU A 159 -1.10 -6.69 19.93
C LEU A 159 -1.23 -7.80 18.90
N LEU A 160 -1.64 -8.97 19.36
CA LEU A 160 -1.85 -10.14 18.51
C LEU A 160 -3.17 -10.02 17.73
N ARG A 161 -3.12 -9.30 16.60
CA ARG A 161 -4.21 -9.14 15.63
C ARG A 161 -3.72 -9.41 14.21
N THR A 162 -4.68 -9.61 13.32
CA THR A 162 -4.40 -9.75 11.90
C THR A 162 -3.68 -8.50 11.38
N ALA A 163 -2.53 -8.75 10.78
CA ALA A 163 -1.76 -7.78 10.03
C ALA A 163 -2.06 -7.91 8.54
N VAL A 164 -2.02 -6.76 7.86
CA VAL A 164 -2.11 -6.62 6.41
C VAL A 164 -0.75 -6.18 5.91
N GLY A 165 -0.04 -7.11 5.26
CA GLY A 165 1.27 -6.89 4.67
C GLY A 165 1.24 -6.80 3.15
N ILE A 166 2.14 -6.01 2.57
CA ILE A 166 2.39 -5.93 1.13
C ILE A 166 3.88 -6.19 0.90
N LYS A 167 4.18 -7.16 0.04
CA LYS A 167 5.55 -7.45 -0.40
C LYS A 167 6.02 -6.46 -1.47
N GLU A 168 7.32 -6.40 -1.71
CA GLU A 168 7.95 -5.57 -2.76
C GLU A 168 7.37 -5.82 -4.15
N ASN A 169 6.88 -7.03 -4.43
CA ASN A 169 6.21 -7.42 -5.68
C ASN A 169 4.68 -7.19 -5.67
N ASN A 170 4.17 -6.37 -4.76
CA ASN A 170 2.75 -6.06 -4.54
C ASN A 170 1.87 -7.25 -4.09
N GLN A 171 2.46 -8.39 -3.68
CA GLN A 171 1.67 -9.49 -3.13
C GLN A 171 1.14 -9.17 -1.72
N LEU A 172 -0.12 -9.50 -1.48
CA LEU A 172 -0.78 -9.37 -0.18
C LEU A 172 -0.37 -10.52 0.76
N LEU A 173 -0.08 -10.19 2.02
CA LEU A 173 0.07 -11.13 3.12
C LEU A 173 -0.95 -10.79 4.20
N LEU A 174 -1.66 -11.81 4.70
CA LEU A 174 -2.62 -11.68 5.79
C LEU A 174 -2.28 -12.70 6.88
N GLY A 175 -2.46 -12.34 8.14
CA GLY A 175 -2.24 -13.23 9.28
C GLY A 175 -1.60 -12.51 10.47
N TYR A 176 -1.16 -13.26 11.47
CA TYR A 176 -0.52 -12.67 12.65
C TYR A 176 0.96 -12.37 12.39
N TYR A 177 1.39 -11.18 12.78
CA TYR A 177 2.79 -10.75 12.75
C TYR A 177 3.33 -10.59 14.17
N ASP A 178 4.53 -11.11 14.40
CA ASP A 178 5.26 -10.94 15.65
C ASP A 178 6.66 -10.40 15.31
N PRO A 179 6.93 -9.11 15.54
CA PRO A 179 8.22 -8.51 15.21
C PRO A 179 9.39 -9.13 15.99
N ALA A 180 9.14 -9.76 17.15
CA ALA A 180 10.18 -10.44 17.91
C ALA A 180 10.66 -11.74 17.25
N LYS A 181 9.89 -12.30 16.29
CA LYS A 181 10.25 -13.51 15.54
C LYS A 181 11.05 -13.24 14.27
N GLY A 182 11.33 -11.97 13.97
CA GLY A 182 12.19 -11.54 12.87
C GLY A 182 11.46 -10.84 11.73
N SER A 183 12.22 -10.50 10.68
CA SER A 183 11.70 -9.86 9.48
C SER A 183 11.13 -10.89 8.50
N ILE A 184 10.09 -10.49 7.78
CA ILE A 184 9.56 -11.28 6.65
C ILE A 184 10.32 -10.85 5.40
N PRO A 185 10.94 -11.79 4.65
CA PRO A 185 11.64 -11.46 3.41
C PRO A 185 10.74 -10.72 2.43
N SER A 186 11.28 -9.69 1.77
CA SER A 186 10.58 -8.82 0.80
C SER A 186 9.33 -8.11 1.34
N LEU A 187 9.08 -8.10 2.65
CA LEU A 187 7.98 -7.33 3.22
C LEU A 187 8.29 -5.84 3.11
N LYS A 188 7.48 -5.12 2.33
CA LYS A 188 7.65 -3.69 2.10
C LYS A 188 6.80 -2.86 3.05
N HIS A 189 5.53 -3.23 3.20
CA HIS A 189 4.59 -2.51 4.05
C HIS A 189 3.82 -3.48 4.94
N LEU A 190 3.46 -3.05 6.15
CA LEU A 190 2.58 -3.78 7.05
C LEU A 190 1.83 -2.82 7.95
N VAL A 191 0.54 -3.09 8.16
CA VAL A 191 -0.25 -2.47 9.23
C VAL A 191 -0.97 -3.55 10.02
N THR A 192 -0.97 -3.46 11.34
CA THR A 192 -1.91 -4.20 12.17
C THR A 192 -3.31 -3.62 11.99
N ALA A 193 -4.27 -4.49 11.69
CA ALA A 193 -5.65 -4.13 11.47
C ALA A 193 -6.54 -5.25 12.01
N GLY A 194 -7.29 -5.91 11.13
CA GLY A 194 -8.11 -7.06 11.45
C GLY A 194 -9.56 -6.71 11.80
N PRO A 195 -10.39 -7.74 11.99
CA PRO A 195 -10.01 -9.15 12.01
C PRO A 195 -9.76 -9.75 10.63
N LEU A 196 -9.22 -10.97 10.60
CA LEU A 196 -9.26 -11.84 9.42
C LEU A 196 -10.72 -12.16 9.09
N LEU A 197 -11.12 -11.95 7.84
CA LEU A 197 -12.49 -12.10 7.36
C LEU A 197 -12.68 -13.38 6.54
N VAL A 198 -11.70 -13.74 5.72
CA VAL A 198 -11.79 -14.89 4.82
C VAL A 198 -10.48 -15.66 4.86
N SER A 199 -10.57 -16.97 4.97
CA SER A 199 -9.46 -17.89 4.68
C SER A 199 -9.95 -19.05 3.83
N GLU A 200 -9.12 -19.49 2.90
CA GLU A 200 -9.42 -20.54 1.94
C GLU A 200 -10.74 -20.36 1.17
N GLY A 201 -11.16 -19.11 0.93
CA GLY A 201 -12.42 -18.77 0.29
C GLY A 201 -13.66 -19.00 1.16
N GLN A 202 -13.47 -19.23 2.47
CA GLN A 202 -14.53 -19.38 3.46
C GLN A 202 -14.56 -18.19 4.43
N PRO A 203 -15.75 -17.71 4.81
CA PRO A 203 -15.86 -16.62 5.77
C PRO A 203 -15.46 -17.10 7.17
N LEU A 204 -14.80 -16.22 7.93
CA LEU A 204 -14.34 -16.45 9.30
C LEU A 204 -14.95 -15.41 10.25
N TRP A 205 -15.23 -15.83 11.47
CA TRP A 205 -15.81 -14.97 12.52
C TRP A 205 -14.78 -14.66 13.60
N GLN A 206 -13.67 -14.03 13.19
CA GLN A 206 -12.51 -13.81 14.04
C GLN A 206 -12.57 -12.54 14.89
N GLY A 207 -13.58 -11.69 14.74
CA GLY A 207 -13.70 -10.43 15.48
C GLY A 207 -13.54 -10.61 16.99
N VAL A 208 -14.35 -11.46 17.61
CA VAL A 208 -14.26 -11.68 19.06
C VAL A 208 -12.95 -12.38 19.46
N VAL A 209 -12.47 -13.31 18.63
CA VAL A 209 -11.23 -14.06 18.86
C VAL A 209 -10.01 -13.14 18.87
N GLU A 210 -9.98 -12.15 17.98
CA GLU A 210 -8.92 -11.12 17.87
C GLU A 210 -9.11 -9.94 18.84
N GLY A 211 -9.97 -10.12 19.85
CA GLY A 211 -10.13 -9.14 20.94
C GLY A 211 -10.99 -7.93 20.58
N PHE A 212 -11.73 -7.94 19.47
CA PHE A 212 -12.66 -6.85 19.15
C PHE A 212 -13.91 -6.93 20.04
N ARG A 213 -14.35 -5.78 20.57
CA ARG A 213 -15.48 -5.66 21.51
C ARG A 213 -16.27 -4.38 21.24
N GLY A 214 -17.51 -4.32 21.72
CA GLY A 214 -18.31 -3.10 21.72
C GLY A 214 -18.77 -2.64 20.33
N SER A 215 -18.70 -1.33 20.07
CA SER A 215 -19.27 -0.68 18.88
C SER A 215 -18.63 -1.12 17.55
N ILE A 216 -17.42 -1.69 17.58
CA ILE A 216 -16.74 -2.16 16.37
C ILE A 216 -17.38 -3.43 15.78
N LEU A 217 -18.05 -4.23 16.61
CA LEU A 217 -18.78 -5.43 16.16
C LEU A 217 -20.15 -5.09 15.55
N LYS A 218 -20.70 -3.91 15.87
CA LYS A 218 -21.97 -3.44 15.30
C LYS A 218 -21.79 -2.97 13.86
N ARG A 219 -22.88 -2.94 13.07
CA ARG A 219 -22.85 -2.42 11.69
C ARG A 219 -22.26 -1.01 11.62
N ALA A 220 -21.40 -0.80 10.62
CA ALA A 220 -20.70 0.45 10.36
C ALA A 220 -20.29 0.52 8.89
N ALA A 221 -19.81 1.69 8.45
CA ALA A 221 -18.96 1.72 7.26
C ALA A 221 -17.75 0.81 7.48
N ARG A 222 -17.32 0.09 6.44
CA ARG A 222 -16.24 -0.89 6.51
C ARG A 222 -15.24 -0.69 5.39
N THR A 223 -13.99 -0.99 5.69
CA THR A 223 -12.92 -1.13 4.71
C THR A 223 -12.32 -2.53 4.87
N ALA A 224 -12.05 -3.21 3.77
CA ALA A 224 -11.35 -4.49 3.77
C ALA A 224 -10.40 -4.57 2.59
N VAL A 225 -9.43 -5.47 2.72
CA VAL A 225 -8.51 -5.87 1.65
C VAL A 225 -8.47 -7.38 1.56
N GLY A 226 -8.42 -7.91 0.35
CA GLY A 226 -8.29 -9.33 0.11
C GLY A 226 -7.56 -9.65 -1.19
N VAL A 227 -7.40 -10.93 -1.46
CA VAL A 227 -6.81 -11.46 -2.69
C VAL A 227 -7.72 -12.56 -3.25
N ASN A 228 -7.99 -12.53 -4.54
CA ASN A 228 -8.79 -13.57 -5.21
C ASN A 228 -7.94 -14.75 -5.70
N LYS A 229 -8.57 -15.77 -6.28
CA LYS A 229 -7.87 -16.96 -6.82
C LYS A 229 -6.88 -16.65 -7.94
N GLN A 230 -7.03 -15.53 -8.64
CA GLN A 230 -6.12 -15.07 -9.68
C GLN A 230 -4.92 -14.30 -9.12
N GLY A 231 -4.89 -14.04 -7.80
CA GLY A 231 -3.87 -13.21 -7.17
C GLY A 231 -4.12 -11.71 -7.31
N HIS A 232 -5.27 -11.27 -7.83
CA HIS A 232 -5.63 -9.86 -7.82
C HIS A 232 -6.06 -9.43 -6.43
N LEU A 233 -5.63 -8.23 -6.03
CA LEU A 233 -6.01 -7.64 -4.76
C LEU A 233 -7.36 -6.93 -4.92
N LEU A 234 -8.17 -6.99 -3.86
CA LEU A 234 -9.47 -6.38 -3.76
C LEU A 234 -9.45 -5.42 -2.58
N PHE A 235 -9.43 -4.11 -2.83
CA PHE A 235 -9.72 -3.11 -1.78
C PHE A 235 -11.18 -2.72 -1.87
N VAL A 236 -11.90 -2.89 -0.77
CA VAL A 236 -13.35 -2.75 -0.71
C VAL A 236 -13.73 -1.77 0.39
N VAL A 237 -14.56 -0.79 0.06
CA VAL A 237 -15.15 0.14 1.02
C VAL A 237 -16.67 0.05 0.91
N VAL A 238 -17.35 -0.02 2.05
CA VAL A 238 -18.81 0.02 2.15
C VAL A 238 -19.21 1.20 3.03
N ASP A 239 -20.11 2.04 2.53
CA ASP A 239 -20.60 3.20 3.27
C ASP A 239 -21.48 2.79 4.47
N GLY A 240 -21.72 3.73 5.40
CA GLY A 240 -22.66 3.52 6.51
C GLY A 240 -22.93 4.79 7.35
N ARG A 241 -23.96 4.74 8.21
CA ARG A 241 -24.25 5.70 9.30
C ARG A 241 -24.47 7.18 8.94
N GLN A 242 -25.00 7.50 7.76
CA GLN A 242 -25.09 8.92 7.33
C GLN A 242 -26.44 9.63 7.45
N LYS A 243 -27.57 8.90 7.45
CA LYS A 243 -28.95 9.37 7.71
C LYS A 243 -29.87 8.18 7.41
N GLU A 244 -30.87 7.93 8.26
CA GLU A 244 -31.87 6.86 8.13
C GLU A 244 -32.44 6.72 6.70
N PRO A 245 -32.70 5.50 6.20
CA PRO A 245 -32.25 4.19 6.72
C PRO A 245 -30.88 3.83 6.10
N LYS A 246 -29.80 3.64 6.88
CA LYS A 246 -28.43 3.35 6.32
C LYS A 246 -27.49 2.58 7.26
N ALA A 247 -27.75 1.31 7.48
CA ALA A 247 -26.80 0.39 8.07
C ALA A 247 -25.71 0.05 7.06
N GLY A 248 -24.45 0.10 7.52
CA GLY A 248 -23.34 -0.51 6.78
C GLY A 248 -23.31 -2.03 7.03
N LEU A 249 -22.13 -2.60 7.22
CA LEU A 249 -21.97 -4.03 7.44
C LEU A 249 -21.44 -4.36 8.84
N SER A 250 -21.87 -5.50 9.38
CA SER A 250 -21.15 -6.18 10.45
C SER A 250 -19.84 -6.75 9.88
N LEU A 251 -18.95 -7.26 10.74
CA LEU A 251 -17.71 -7.89 10.27
C LEU A 251 -18.01 -9.20 9.54
N GLU A 252 -19.04 -9.92 9.98
CA GLU A 252 -19.52 -11.16 9.38
C GLU A 252 -20.14 -10.89 8.01
N GLU A 253 -21.03 -9.91 7.88
CA GLU A 253 -21.59 -9.51 6.58
C GLU A 253 -20.49 -9.06 5.61
N MET A 254 -19.46 -8.36 6.11
CA MET A 254 -18.30 -7.98 5.30
C MET A 254 -17.50 -9.21 4.84
N ALA A 255 -17.35 -10.23 5.67
CA ALA A 255 -16.70 -11.49 5.28
C ALA A 255 -17.43 -12.19 4.14
N TYR A 256 -18.77 -12.28 4.21
CA TYR A 256 -19.58 -12.84 3.13
C TYR A 256 -19.47 -12.02 1.84
N LEU A 257 -19.49 -10.68 1.93
CA LEU A 257 -19.27 -9.82 0.76
C LEU A 257 -17.91 -10.09 0.11
N MET A 258 -16.84 -10.25 0.89
CA MET A 258 -15.52 -10.55 0.35
C MET A 258 -15.49 -11.91 -0.36
N VAL A 259 -16.16 -12.93 0.19
CA VAL A 259 -16.32 -14.25 -0.48
C VAL A 259 -17.10 -14.11 -1.78
N ASP A 260 -18.19 -13.35 -1.81
CA ASP A 260 -19.00 -13.10 -3.01
C ASP A 260 -18.22 -12.36 -4.11
N LEU A 261 -17.30 -11.49 -3.72
CA LEU A 261 -16.35 -10.82 -4.63
C LEU A 261 -15.21 -11.75 -5.09
N GLY A 262 -15.16 -12.99 -4.60
CA GLY A 262 -14.20 -14.02 -5.00
C GLY A 262 -12.90 -14.01 -4.20
N ALA A 263 -12.86 -13.38 -3.02
CA ALA A 263 -11.68 -13.40 -2.17
C ALA A 263 -11.36 -14.83 -1.69
N GLN A 264 -10.11 -15.25 -1.87
CA GLN A 264 -9.54 -16.45 -1.27
C GLN A 264 -9.07 -16.18 0.16
N SER A 265 -8.56 -14.98 0.42
CA SER A 265 -8.22 -14.49 1.76
C SER A 265 -8.56 -13.01 1.86
N ALA A 266 -9.03 -12.55 3.01
CA ALA A 266 -9.37 -11.15 3.24
C ALA A 266 -9.28 -10.77 4.72
N ALA A 267 -8.97 -9.52 5.00
CA ALA A 267 -8.94 -8.94 6.34
C ALA A 267 -9.61 -7.55 6.35
N ALA A 268 -10.20 -7.19 7.48
CA ALA A 268 -10.71 -5.85 7.70
C ALA A 268 -9.57 -4.87 7.95
N LEU A 269 -9.79 -3.63 7.53
CA LEU A 269 -9.01 -2.44 7.86
C LEU A 269 -9.80 -1.57 8.85
N ASP A 270 -9.29 -0.39 9.20
CA ASP A 270 -10.05 0.54 10.05
C ASP A 270 -11.38 0.92 9.39
N GLY A 271 -12.41 1.09 10.21
CA GLY A 271 -13.80 1.25 9.78
C GLY A 271 -14.43 2.57 10.22
N GLY A 272 -15.77 2.63 10.15
CA GLY A 272 -16.54 3.78 10.60
C GLY A 272 -16.15 5.05 9.85
N GLY A 273 -15.95 6.16 10.56
CA GLY A 273 -15.62 7.45 9.91
C GLY A 273 -14.27 7.48 9.20
N SER A 274 -13.41 6.49 9.44
CA SER A 274 -12.15 6.33 8.71
C SER A 274 -12.35 5.69 7.32
N SER A 275 -13.45 4.95 7.11
CA SER A 275 -13.72 4.27 5.84
C SER A 275 -13.90 5.27 4.72
N ALA A 276 -12.98 5.22 3.76
CA ALA A 276 -12.97 6.09 2.61
C ALA A 276 -12.29 5.41 1.42
N MET A 277 -12.81 5.65 0.21
CA MET A 277 -12.17 5.32 -1.05
C MET A 277 -12.07 6.56 -1.92
N TRP A 278 -10.86 6.81 -2.41
CA TRP A 278 -10.57 7.86 -3.38
C TRP A 278 -10.12 7.23 -4.69
N VAL A 279 -10.59 7.77 -5.82
CA VAL A 279 -10.27 7.26 -7.17
C VAL A 279 -10.04 8.42 -8.14
N LYS A 280 -8.87 8.44 -8.77
CA LYS A 280 -8.34 9.45 -9.70
C LYS A 280 -8.23 10.86 -9.14
N ASP A 281 -9.34 11.49 -8.78
CA ASP A 281 -9.41 12.88 -8.30
C ASP A 281 -10.57 13.14 -7.34
N ARG A 282 -11.34 12.10 -7.02
CA ARG A 282 -12.59 12.19 -6.27
C ARG A 282 -12.64 11.19 -5.14
N LEU A 283 -13.18 11.65 -4.02
CA LEU A 283 -13.67 10.76 -2.97
C LEU A 283 -14.98 10.14 -3.48
N VAL A 284 -14.99 8.82 -3.71
CA VAL A 284 -16.15 8.11 -4.27
C VAL A 284 -17.08 7.57 -3.18
N SER A 285 -16.53 7.26 -2.01
CA SER A 285 -17.28 6.88 -0.81
C SER A 285 -17.90 8.08 -0.11
N HIS A 286 -18.83 7.81 0.79
CA HIS A 286 -19.45 8.81 1.66
C HIS A 286 -18.97 8.60 3.11
N PRO A 287 -18.05 9.44 3.64
CA PRO A 287 -17.52 9.31 5.00
C PRO A 287 -18.55 9.48 6.11
N SER A 288 -18.70 8.49 7.00
CA SER A 288 -19.83 8.41 7.93
C SER A 288 -19.99 9.60 8.89
N ASP A 289 -18.93 10.37 9.12
CA ASP A 289 -18.92 11.52 10.02
C ASP A 289 -19.49 12.80 9.36
N GLY A 290 -20.05 12.69 8.15
CA GLY A 290 -20.56 13.80 7.34
C GLY A 290 -19.46 14.60 6.62
N LYS A 291 -18.19 14.33 6.94
CA LYS A 291 -17.00 14.85 6.28
C LYS A 291 -15.88 13.82 6.32
N GLU A 292 -14.92 13.94 5.42
CA GLU A 292 -13.73 13.10 5.40
C GLU A 292 -12.94 13.27 6.70
N ARG A 293 -12.68 12.15 7.39
CA ARG A 293 -11.88 12.11 8.61
C ARG A 293 -10.38 12.16 8.24
N LYS A 294 -9.59 12.89 9.02
CA LYS A 294 -8.14 12.79 8.95
C LYS A 294 -7.69 11.47 9.61
N ILE A 295 -6.90 10.69 8.88
CA ILE A 295 -6.44 9.35 9.26
C ILE A 295 -4.92 9.33 9.37
N ALA A 296 -4.38 8.35 10.08
CA ALA A 296 -2.94 8.23 10.29
C ALA A 296 -2.20 7.57 9.12
N ASN A 297 -2.84 6.61 8.45
CA ASN A 297 -2.22 5.84 7.38
C ASN A 297 -3.25 5.37 6.34
N ALA A 298 -2.78 5.14 5.12
CA ALA A 298 -3.59 4.77 3.97
C ALA A 298 -2.82 3.88 2.99
N PHE A 299 -3.53 2.96 2.33
CA PHE A 299 -3.00 2.25 1.18
C PHE A 299 -3.29 3.05 -0.09
N LEU A 300 -2.24 3.44 -0.79
CA LEU A 300 -2.28 4.15 -2.05
C LEU A 300 -1.91 3.20 -3.19
N ILE A 301 -2.71 3.18 -4.23
CA ILE A 301 -2.43 2.45 -5.46
C ILE A 301 -1.84 3.46 -6.43
N LEU A 302 -0.57 3.29 -6.75
CA LEU A 302 0.18 4.15 -7.66
C LEU A 302 0.36 3.42 -8.98
N HIS A 303 0.28 4.16 -10.08
CA HIS A 303 0.69 3.68 -11.40
C HIS A 303 1.57 4.74 -12.06
N GLN A 304 2.85 4.71 -11.71
CA GLN A 304 3.80 5.75 -12.13
C GLN A 304 5.22 5.19 -12.24
N ILE A 305 6.06 5.87 -13.02
CA ILE A 305 7.50 5.59 -13.02
C ILE A 305 8.07 6.03 -11.67
N PRO A 306 8.61 5.11 -10.86
CA PRO A 306 9.17 5.47 -9.58
C PRO A 306 10.48 6.25 -9.78
N VAL A 307 10.64 7.31 -8.99
CA VAL A 307 11.85 8.13 -8.93
C VAL A 307 12.44 8.00 -7.54
N TYR A 308 13.74 7.77 -7.50
CA TYR A 308 14.53 7.69 -6.28
C TYR A 308 15.62 8.76 -6.33
N LEU A 309 15.74 9.53 -5.26
CA LEU A 309 16.83 10.46 -5.04
C LEU A 309 17.64 9.97 -3.85
N ASN A 310 18.92 9.63 -4.06
CA ASN A 310 19.79 9.06 -3.02
C ASN A 310 19.07 7.91 -2.29
N GLU A 311 18.54 6.96 -3.07
CA GLU A 311 17.76 5.78 -2.64
C GLU A 311 16.38 6.08 -2.02
N LYS A 312 16.06 7.34 -1.72
CA LYS A 312 14.76 7.74 -1.18
C LYS A 312 13.73 7.91 -2.30
N ARG A 313 12.61 7.19 -2.19
CA ARG A 313 11.47 7.33 -3.10
C ARG A 313 10.88 8.75 -3.06
N LEU A 314 10.80 9.41 -4.21
CA LEU A 314 10.16 10.72 -4.39
C LEU A 314 8.77 10.58 -5.01
N PHE A 315 7.76 11.11 -4.35
CA PHE A 315 6.39 11.08 -4.87
C PHE A 315 6.00 12.42 -5.48
N PHE A 316 5.14 12.37 -6.49
CA PHE A 316 4.68 13.55 -7.21
C PHE A 316 3.16 13.50 -7.36
N ASP A 317 2.51 14.65 -7.28
CA ASP A 317 1.09 14.79 -7.58
C ASP A 317 0.80 14.64 -9.08
N VAL A 318 1.76 15.04 -9.92
CA VAL A 318 1.79 14.73 -11.35
C VAL A 318 2.95 13.76 -11.61
N PRO A 319 2.67 12.49 -11.96
CA PRO A 319 3.72 11.49 -12.10
C PRO A 319 4.61 11.77 -13.32
N PRO A 320 5.84 11.22 -13.36
CA PRO A 320 6.65 11.23 -14.57
C PRO A 320 5.94 10.55 -15.74
N GLU A 321 6.12 11.09 -16.94
CA GLU A 321 5.48 10.60 -18.15
C GLU A 321 6.48 10.40 -19.29
N THR A 322 6.15 9.56 -20.26
CA THR A 322 6.97 9.40 -21.48
C THR A 322 6.33 10.15 -22.64
N GLU A 323 7.07 11.09 -23.22
CA GLU A 323 6.68 11.83 -24.42
C GLU A 323 7.75 11.67 -25.50
N LYS A 324 7.36 11.20 -26.69
CA LYS A 324 8.26 11.03 -27.85
C LYS A 324 9.54 10.25 -27.51
N GLY A 325 9.42 9.21 -26.68
CA GLY A 325 10.55 8.37 -26.24
C GLY A 325 11.45 9.02 -25.19
N ARG A 326 11.08 10.18 -24.63
CA ARG A 326 11.79 10.85 -23.55
C ARG A 326 10.94 10.86 -22.29
N VAL A 327 11.57 10.57 -21.15
CA VAL A 327 10.90 10.65 -19.86
C VAL A 327 10.93 12.10 -19.39
N LEU A 328 9.76 12.65 -19.12
CA LEU A 328 9.58 13.96 -18.51
C LEU A 328 9.27 13.79 -17.03
N VAL A 329 9.87 14.64 -16.20
CA VAL A 329 9.75 14.62 -14.74
C VAL A 329 9.33 16.00 -14.21
N PRO A 330 8.60 16.07 -13.08
CA PRO A 330 8.29 17.34 -12.44
C PRO A 330 9.56 18.02 -11.93
N LEU A 331 9.90 19.18 -12.51
CA LEU A 331 11.14 19.90 -12.18
C LEU A 331 11.20 20.25 -10.70
N ARG A 332 10.17 20.94 -10.20
CA ARG A 332 10.15 21.49 -8.85
C ARG A 332 10.37 20.42 -7.78
N GLY A 333 9.67 19.29 -7.90
CA GLY A 333 9.76 18.21 -6.90
C GLY A 333 11.16 17.60 -6.79
N ILE A 334 11.91 17.49 -7.89
CA ILE A 334 13.28 16.98 -7.85
C ILE A 334 14.24 18.04 -7.32
N PHE A 335 14.09 19.28 -7.79
CA PHE A 335 15.01 20.37 -7.48
C PHE A 335 14.88 20.81 -6.01
N GLU A 336 13.67 20.95 -5.49
CA GLU A 336 13.44 21.28 -4.07
C GLU A 336 13.88 20.14 -3.15
N ALA A 337 13.75 18.87 -3.57
CA ALA A 337 14.29 17.73 -2.82
C ALA A 337 15.83 17.76 -2.71
N LEU A 338 16.49 18.46 -3.64
CA LEU A 338 17.91 18.76 -3.62
C LEU A 338 18.23 20.12 -2.98
N GLN A 339 17.27 20.73 -2.29
CA GLN A 339 17.40 22.04 -1.62
C GLN A 339 17.57 23.23 -2.58
N ALA A 340 17.25 23.06 -3.86
CA ALA A 340 17.22 24.18 -4.80
C ALA A 340 16.01 25.08 -4.54
N LYS A 341 16.20 26.41 -4.67
CA LYS A 341 15.10 27.38 -4.68
C LYS A 341 14.54 27.49 -6.10
N VAL A 342 13.25 27.22 -6.27
CA VAL A 342 12.58 27.28 -7.59
C VAL A 342 11.54 28.39 -7.61
N ASP A 343 11.71 29.35 -8.51
CA ASP A 343 10.81 30.48 -8.73
C ASP A 343 10.16 30.41 -10.11
N TRP A 344 8.94 30.96 -10.21
CA TRP A 344 8.17 31.02 -11.46
C TRP A 344 7.77 32.46 -11.76
N ASP A 345 8.23 32.98 -12.89
CA ASP A 345 7.79 34.25 -13.43
C ASP A 345 6.70 34.02 -14.48
N GLN A 346 5.48 34.40 -14.13
CA GLN A 346 4.32 34.28 -15.00
C GLN A 346 4.38 35.22 -16.21
N SER A 347 5.02 36.38 -16.09
CA SER A 347 5.07 37.39 -17.16
C SER A 347 5.94 36.94 -18.33
N THR A 348 7.03 36.24 -18.02
CA THR A 348 7.98 35.72 -19.00
C THR A 348 7.84 34.23 -19.27
N ALA A 349 6.94 33.55 -18.54
CA ALA A 349 6.79 32.10 -18.54
C ALA A 349 8.11 31.37 -18.28
N THR A 350 8.85 31.85 -17.28
CA THR A 350 10.21 31.38 -16.96
C THR A 350 10.27 30.74 -15.59
N VAL A 351 10.89 29.55 -15.51
CA VAL A 351 11.33 28.94 -14.25
C VAL A 351 12.78 29.30 -14.02
N THR A 352 13.06 29.83 -12.83
CA THR A 352 14.42 30.05 -12.33
C THR A 352 14.65 29.10 -11.17
N ALA A 353 15.66 28.24 -11.27
CA ALA A 353 16.06 27.37 -10.17
C ALA A 353 17.50 27.67 -9.75
N VAL A 354 17.74 27.82 -8.46
CA VAL A 354 19.06 28.10 -7.89
C VAL A 354 19.43 26.96 -6.95
N LEU A 355 20.52 26.26 -7.24
CA LEU A 355 21.10 25.21 -6.42
C LEU A 355 22.57 25.56 -6.17
N GLU A 356 22.92 25.87 -4.92
CA GLU A 356 24.27 26.30 -4.55
C GLU A 356 24.78 27.46 -5.44
N ASP A 357 25.79 27.22 -6.27
CA ASP A 357 26.38 28.16 -7.23
C ASP A 357 25.76 28.09 -8.63
N LYS A 358 24.82 27.15 -8.87
CA LYS A 358 24.18 26.94 -10.17
C LYS A 358 22.87 27.71 -10.28
N THR A 359 22.76 28.50 -11.34
CA THR A 359 21.52 29.17 -11.75
C THR A 359 21.00 28.57 -13.04
N ILE A 360 19.76 28.08 -13.01
CA ILE A 360 19.12 27.37 -14.10
C ILE A 360 17.91 28.17 -14.55
N LEU A 361 17.85 28.52 -15.84
CA LEU A 361 16.76 29.30 -16.43
C LEU A 361 16.08 28.48 -17.54
N LEU A 362 14.75 28.35 -17.45
CA LEU A 362 13.94 27.61 -18.40
C LEU A 362 12.72 28.43 -18.82
N THR A 363 12.60 28.72 -20.11
CA THR A 363 11.40 29.35 -20.66
C THR A 363 10.46 28.30 -21.25
N MET A 364 9.17 28.36 -20.92
CA MET A 364 8.20 27.38 -21.41
C MET A 364 8.11 27.35 -22.93
N GLY A 365 8.03 26.15 -23.49
CA GLY A 365 7.94 25.94 -24.94
C GLY A 365 9.25 26.16 -25.71
N LYS A 366 10.32 26.66 -25.08
CA LYS A 366 11.64 26.81 -25.73
C LYS A 366 12.52 25.60 -25.44
N GLN A 367 13.23 25.12 -26.45
CA GLN A 367 14.24 24.06 -26.28
C GLN A 367 15.55 24.57 -25.69
N GLU A 368 15.78 25.88 -25.72
CA GLU A 368 16.95 26.51 -25.10
C GLU A 368 16.69 26.71 -23.60
N ALA A 369 17.60 26.17 -22.79
CA ALA A 369 17.73 26.43 -21.35
C ALA A 369 19.09 27.09 -21.08
N LEU A 370 19.22 27.78 -19.94
CA LEU A 370 20.50 28.31 -19.48
C LEU A 370 20.92 27.65 -18.17
N ILE A 371 22.19 27.28 -18.05
CA ILE A 371 22.84 26.87 -16.80
C ILE A 371 24.07 27.78 -16.63
N ASN A 372 24.10 28.60 -15.59
CA ASN A 372 25.16 29.59 -15.36
C ASN A 372 25.42 30.44 -16.62
N GLU A 373 24.34 30.94 -17.22
CA GLU A 373 24.34 31.74 -18.47
C GLU A 373 24.76 30.97 -19.73
N GLN A 374 25.23 29.72 -19.62
CA GLN A 374 25.57 28.88 -20.76
C GLN A 374 24.34 28.18 -21.33
N LYS A 375 24.23 28.16 -22.67
CA LYS A 375 23.11 27.56 -23.38
C LYS A 375 23.19 26.03 -23.39
N VAL A 376 22.08 25.40 -23.01
CA VAL A 376 21.87 23.95 -23.07
C VAL A 376 20.60 23.66 -23.87
N TRP A 377 20.68 22.67 -24.76
CA TRP A 377 19.57 22.28 -25.63
C TRP A 377 18.82 21.08 -25.07
N LEU A 378 17.50 21.23 -24.95
CA LEU A 378 16.59 20.21 -24.48
C LEU A 378 16.06 19.35 -25.64
N ASP A 379 16.05 18.03 -25.43
CA ASP A 379 15.45 17.09 -26.38
C ASP A 379 13.94 17.37 -26.60
N VAL A 380 13.24 17.78 -25.54
CA VAL A 380 11.83 18.18 -25.54
C VAL A 380 11.73 19.49 -24.76
N PRO A 381 11.05 20.53 -25.29
CA PRO A 381 10.90 21.79 -24.57
C PRO A 381 10.14 21.59 -23.25
N PRO A 382 10.36 22.41 -22.21
CA PRO A 382 9.62 22.33 -20.97
C PRO A 382 8.13 22.57 -21.22
N GLN A 383 7.28 21.81 -20.55
CA GLN A 383 5.84 21.85 -20.75
C GLN A 383 5.11 21.92 -19.43
N ILE A 384 3.88 22.43 -19.45
CA ILE A 384 2.98 22.41 -18.29
C ILE A 384 2.05 21.20 -18.42
N ARG A 385 1.98 20.38 -17.37
CA ARG A 385 1.01 19.29 -17.20
C ARG A 385 0.34 19.41 -15.85
N ALA A 386 -0.99 19.55 -15.86
CA ALA A 386 -1.79 19.72 -14.65
C ALA A 386 -1.20 20.77 -13.66
N GLY A 387 -0.66 21.88 -14.20
CA GLY A 387 -0.05 22.94 -13.40
C GLY A 387 1.36 22.64 -12.86
N ARG A 388 2.06 21.63 -13.38
CA ARG A 388 3.47 21.33 -13.06
C ARG A 388 4.35 21.49 -14.30
N THR A 389 5.54 22.06 -14.10
CA THR A 389 6.57 22.14 -15.13
C THR A 389 7.27 20.78 -15.27
N MET A 390 7.14 20.20 -16.46
CA MET A 390 7.72 18.92 -16.84
C MET A 390 8.96 19.18 -17.70
N VAL A 391 10.08 18.54 -17.35
CA VAL A 391 11.36 18.66 -18.07
C VAL A 391 11.95 17.29 -18.40
N PRO A 392 12.76 17.17 -19.47
CA PRO A 392 13.43 15.91 -19.78
C PRO A 392 14.33 15.44 -18.64
N LEU A 393 14.28 14.15 -18.33
CA LEU A 393 15.12 13.53 -17.30
C LEU A 393 16.63 13.77 -17.53
N ARG A 394 17.08 13.78 -18.79
CA ARG A 394 18.48 14.08 -19.13
C ARG A 394 18.89 15.47 -18.66
N PHE A 395 18.03 16.46 -18.87
CA PHE A 395 18.31 17.83 -18.45
C PHE A 395 18.48 17.94 -16.94
N VAL A 396 17.71 17.18 -16.16
CA VAL A 396 17.88 17.11 -14.70
C VAL A 396 19.30 16.67 -14.34
N SER A 397 19.86 15.66 -15.04
CA SER A 397 21.25 15.23 -14.84
C SER A 397 22.26 16.34 -15.14
N GLU A 398 22.12 17.01 -16.27
CA GLU A 398 23.03 18.08 -16.71
C GLU A 398 22.95 19.32 -15.81
N ALA A 399 21.73 19.75 -15.48
CA ALA A 399 21.45 20.93 -14.68
C ALA A 399 21.98 20.80 -13.24
N LEU A 400 21.85 19.60 -12.67
CA LEU A 400 22.24 19.35 -11.29
C LEU A 400 23.67 18.84 -11.16
N GLY A 401 24.24 18.25 -12.22
CA GLY A 401 25.47 17.44 -12.11
C GLY A 401 25.23 16.09 -11.42
N ALA A 402 23.97 15.71 -11.21
CA ALA A 402 23.59 14.44 -10.61
C ALA A 402 23.75 13.29 -11.62
N LYS A 403 24.16 12.12 -11.13
CA LYS A 403 24.16 10.89 -11.92
C LYS A 403 22.73 10.35 -12.00
N VAL A 404 22.16 10.38 -13.20
CA VAL A 404 20.81 9.85 -13.46
C VAL A 404 20.88 8.51 -14.18
N ILE A 405 20.23 7.50 -13.62
CA ILE A 405 20.20 6.13 -14.12
C ILE A 405 18.75 5.74 -14.40
N TRP A 406 18.48 5.29 -15.61
CA TRP A 406 17.24 4.63 -15.98
C TRP A 406 17.41 3.11 -15.86
N GLN A 407 16.60 2.48 -15.01
CA GLN A 407 16.46 1.03 -14.94
C GLN A 407 15.29 0.59 -15.82
N ASN A 408 15.48 -0.46 -16.62
CA ASN A 408 14.45 -0.92 -17.57
C ASN A 408 13.48 -1.96 -17.00
N ASN A 409 13.89 -2.77 -16.02
CA ASN A 409 13.07 -3.89 -15.53
C ASN A 409 13.30 -4.18 -14.03
N PRO A 410 12.34 -3.80 -13.15
CA PRO A 410 11.20 -2.93 -13.44
C PRO A 410 11.65 -1.50 -13.82
N PRO A 411 10.86 -0.75 -14.60
CA PRO A 411 11.17 0.64 -14.93
C PRO A 411 11.34 1.50 -13.68
N ALA A 412 12.44 2.22 -13.55
CA ALA A 412 12.68 3.15 -12.44
C ALA A 412 13.74 4.21 -12.81
N ILE A 413 13.66 5.36 -12.14
CA ILE A 413 14.64 6.44 -12.25
C ILE A 413 15.40 6.53 -10.93
N TYR A 414 16.73 6.48 -10.99
CA TYR A 414 17.61 6.74 -9.85
C TYR A 414 18.42 8.00 -10.12
N ILE A 415 18.38 8.93 -9.18
CA ILE A 415 19.13 10.18 -9.18
C ILE A 415 20.07 10.11 -7.99
N ASN A 416 21.38 10.12 -8.26
CA ASN A 416 22.41 10.14 -7.22
C ASN A 416 23.13 11.48 -7.31
N HIS A 417 23.03 12.27 -6.24
CA HIS A 417 23.60 13.61 -6.13
C HIS A 417 24.43 13.70 -4.86
#